data_AF-A0A7C9EH35-F1
#
_entry.id   AF-A0A7C9EH35-F1
#
_cell.length_a   1.000
_cell.length_b   1.000
_cell.length_c   1.000
_cell.angle_alpha   90.00
_cell.angle_beta   90.00
_cell.angle_gamma   90.00
#
_symmetry.space_group_name_H-M   'P 1'
#
loop_
_entity.id
_entity.type
_entity.pdbx_description
1 polymer ?
#
loop_
_entity_poly.entity_id
_entity_poly.type
_entity_poly.pdbx_seq_one_letter_code
_entity_poly.pdbx_strand_id
1 'polypeptide(L)'
;CSNLTVIPLCPTVETLELQSFNERLRIMIKKEEEQRGERGSNDSRNSSRDPKMRVLKTDNARHLESLPVVAFQCLAQLKISDDSKVESLSEIEEAFRSCSSSLQSLEI
;
A
#
# COMPACT_ATOMS: atom_id res chain seq x y z
N CYS A 1 -5.47 -21.45 8.30
CA CYS A 1 -6.23 -21.14 7.06
C CYS A 1 -5.33 -21.35 5.84
N SER A 2 -5.40 -22.50 5.17
CA SER A 2 -4.51 -22.87 4.06
C SER A 2 -4.79 -22.16 2.74
N ASN A 3 -5.98 -21.54 2.61
CA ASN A 3 -6.44 -20.90 1.37
C ASN A 3 -6.48 -19.37 1.44
N LEU A 4 -5.96 -18.76 2.51
CA LEU A 4 -5.92 -17.30 2.60
C LEU A 4 -4.83 -16.78 1.66
N THR A 5 -5.23 -15.99 0.67
CA THR A 5 -4.33 -15.40 -0.34
C THR A 5 -4.41 -13.88 -0.36
N VAL A 6 -5.43 -13.28 0.28
CA VAL A 6 -5.69 -11.84 0.22
C VAL A 6 -6.05 -11.29 1.60
N ILE A 7 -5.48 -10.12 1.93
CA ILE A 7 -5.85 -9.30 3.08
C ILE A 7 -6.40 -7.97 2.58
N PRO A 8 -7.60 -7.55 3.01
CA PRO A 8 -8.11 -6.24 2.63
C PRO A 8 -7.42 -5.11 3.41
N LEU A 9 -6.96 -4.08 2.72
CA LEU A 9 -6.47 -2.84 3.31
C LEU A 9 -7.65 -1.92 3.60
N CYS A 10 -7.78 -1.49 4.85
CA CYS A 10 -8.79 -0.52 5.26
C CYS A 10 -8.38 0.89 4.77
N PRO A 11 -9.27 1.67 4.12
CA PRO A 11 -8.93 2.98 3.55
C PRO A 11 -8.40 4.01 4.55
N THR A 12 -8.73 3.85 5.83
CA THR A 12 -8.31 4.75 6.91
C THR A 12 -6.95 4.40 7.52
N VAL A 13 -6.29 3.33 7.05
CA VAL A 13 -4.97 2.94 7.54
C VAL A 13 -3.95 3.99 7.13
N GLU A 14 -3.34 4.64 8.12
CA GLU A 14 -2.27 5.63 7.92
C GLU A 14 -0.87 5.01 8.04
N THR A 15 -0.72 4.01 8.90
CA THR A 15 0.53 3.27 9.11
C THR A 15 0.28 1.79 8.87
N LEU A 16 1.07 1.20 7.98
CA LEU A 16 1.09 -0.23 7.74
C LEU A 16 2.47 -0.80 8.07
N GLU A 17 2.48 -1.88 8.84
CA GLU A 17 3.69 -2.58 9.25
C GLU A 17 3.59 -4.05 8.82
N LEU A 18 4.54 -4.48 8.01
CA LEU A 18 4.64 -5.82 7.43
C LEU A 18 5.91 -6.49 7.94
N GLN A 19 5.86 -7.00 9.17
CA GLN A 19 6.94 -7.79 9.77
C GLN A 19 6.63 -9.28 9.64
N SER A 20 7.62 -10.07 9.22
CA SER A 20 7.50 -11.52 9.00
C SER A 20 6.26 -11.87 8.17
N PHE A 21 5.93 -10.97 7.22
CA PHE A 21 4.73 -11.08 6.41
C PHE A 21 4.86 -12.23 5.42
N ASN A 22 3.76 -12.93 5.20
CA ASN A 22 3.76 -14.05 4.28
C ASN A 22 3.73 -13.54 2.84
N GLU A 23 4.82 -13.73 2.11
CA GLU A 23 5.01 -13.33 0.71
C GLU A 23 3.94 -13.90 -0.26
N ARG A 24 3.21 -14.95 0.13
CA ARG A 24 2.10 -15.50 -0.66
C ARG A 24 0.81 -14.68 -0.54
N LEU A 25 0.71 -13.80 0.45
CA LEU A 25 -0.46 -12.95 0.69
C LEU A 25 -0.36 -11.68 -0.14
N ARG A 26 -1.47 -11.28 -0.74
CA ARG A 26 -1.63 -9.97 -1.38
C ARG A 26 -2.49 -9.05 -0.53
N ILE A 27 -2.13 -7.79 -0.49
CA ILE A 27 -2.94 -6.75 0.13
C ILE A 27 -3.82 -6.13 -0.96
N MET A 28 -5.11 -5.95 -0.69
CA MET A 28 -6.04 -5.36 -1.66
C MET A 28 -6.85 -4.24 -1.02
N ILE A 29 -6.94 -3.09 -1.68
CA ILE A 29 -7.86 -2.04 -1.25
C ILE A 29 -9.27 -2.48 -1.64
N LYS A 30 -10.16 -2.66 -0.66
CA LYS A 30 -11.57 -2.91 -0.95
C LYS A 30 -12.18 -1.64 -1.56
N LYS A 31 -12.65 -1.75 -2.80
CA LYS A 31 -13.68 -0.84 -3.29
C LYS A 31 -14.98 -1.32 -2.65
N GLU A 32 -15.57 -0.51 -1.78
CA GLU A 32 -16.94 -0.77 -1.33
C GLU A 32 -17.85 -0.60 -2.55
N GLU A 33 -18.19 -1.70 -3.21
CA GLU A 33 -19.26 -1.72 -4.19
C GLU A 33 -20.61 -1.66 -3.44
N GLU A 34 -21.36 -0.61 -3.75
CA GLU A 34 -22.82 -0.49 -3.63
C GLU A 34 -23.43 -0.53 -2.22
N GLN A 35 -23.51 0.66 -1.58
CA GLN A 35 -24.66 0.97 -0.72
C GLN A 35 -24.94 2.48 -0.64
N ARG A 36 -25.48 3.05 -1.72
CA ARG A 36 -26.71 3.86 -1.73
C ARG A 36 -26.92 4.45 -3.12
N GLY A 37 -28.03 4.06 -3.73
CA GLY A 37 -28.48 4.62 -5.00
C GLY A 37 -28.73 6.13 -4.92
N GLU A 38 -28.80 6.71 -6.11
CA GLU A 38 -29.55 7.93 -6.45
C GLU A 38 -29.41 9.12 -5.50
N ARG A 39 -28.54 10.06 -5.88
CA ARG A 39 -28.95 11.40 -6.34
C ARG A 39 -27.72 12.20 -6.72
N GLY A 40 -27.82 12.88 -7.86
CA GLY A 40 -26.71 13.58 -8.48
C GLY A 40 -26.13 14.71 -7.64
N SER A 41 -24.86 14.98 -7.91
CA SER A 41 -24.36 16.34 -8.12
C SER A 41 -23.02 16.21 -8.82
N ASN A 42 -22.82 16.98 -9.89
CA ASN A 42 -21.51 17.21 -10.48
C ASN A 42 -20.71 18.05 -9.47
N ASP A 43 -20.06 17.42 -8.48
CA ASP A 43 -19.17 18.13 -7.58
C ASP A 43 -17.96 17.27 -7.18
N SER A 44 -16.78 17.78 -7.57
CA SER A 44 -15.48 17.67 -6.91
C SER A 44 -15.04 16.31 -6.36
N ARG A 45 -14.14 15.65 -7.11
CA ARG A 45 -12.88 15.05 -6.58
C ARG A 45 -13.02 14.42 -5.18
N ASN A 46 -13.72 13.29 -5.11
CA ASN A 46 -14.07 12.63 -3.85
C ASN A 46 -12.82 11.99 -3.19
N SER A 47 -12.06 12.79 -2.44
CA SER A 47 -10.80 12.45 -1.74
C SER A 47 -10.95 11.47 -0.56
N SER A 48 -12.14 10.90 -0.35
CA SER A 48 -12.42 10.00 0.78
C SER A 48 -12.13 8.53 0.49
N ARG A 49 -11.71 8.18 -0.72
CA ARG A 49 -11.64 6.79 -1.21
C ARG A 49 -10.23 6.29 -1.47
N ASP A 50 -9.25 7.19 -1.55
CA ASP A 50 -7.86 6.83 -1.73
C ASP A 50 -7.27 6.36 -0.39
N PRO A 51 -6.44 5.32 -0.37
CA PRO A 51 -5.78 4.85 0.84
C PRO A 51 -5.00 6.00 1.49
N LYS A 52 -5.26 6.25 2.77
CA LYS A 52 -4.59 7.31 3.54
C LYS A 52 -3.21 6.89 4.06
N MET A 53 -2.62 5.85 3.49
CA MET A 53 -1.36 5.30 3.97
C MET A 53 -0.23 6.31 3.79
N ARG A 54 0.36 6.74 4.90
CA ARG A 54 1.46 7.72 4.99
C ARG A 54 2.77 7.06 5.38
N VAL A 55 2.72 5.95 6.12
CA VAL A 55 3.90 5.26 6.63
C VAL A 55 3.81 3.77 6.31
N LEU A 56 4.87 3.23 5.73
CA LEU A 56 5.03 1.81 5.48
C LEU A 56 6.36 1.34 6.08
N LYS A 57 6.27 0.33 6.93
CA LYS A 57 7.42 -0.35 7.52
C LYS A 57 7.40 -1.82 7.10
N THR A 58 8.52 -2.33 6.65
CA THR A 58 8.64 -3.74 6.26
C THR A 58 10.03 -4.27 6.57
N ASP A 59 10.13 -5.56 6.88
CA ASP A 59 11.40 -6.27 7.06
C ASP A 59 11.91 -6.95 5.78
N ASN A 60 11.17 -6.78 4.68
CA ASN A 60 11.49 -7.34 3.37
C ASN A 60 10.82 -6.49 2.29
N ALA A 61 11.61 -5.96 1.37
CA ALA A 61 11.12 -5.03 0.37
C ALA A 61 10.29 -5.73 -0.72
N ARG A 62 10.39 -7.06 -0.90
CA ARG A 62 9.43 -7.80 -1.75
C ARG A 62 7.99 -7.72 -1.25
N HIS A 63 7.77 -7.38 0.03
CA HIS A 63 6.42 -7.12 0.52
C HIS A 63 5.76 -5.93 -0.20
N LEU A 64 6.54 -5.01 -0.78
CA LEU A 64 6.00 -3.88 -1.56
C LEU A 64 5.20 -4.35 -2.78
N GLU A 65 5.60 -5.46 -3.41
CA GLU A 65 4.89 -6.07 -4.54
C GLU A 65 3.53 -6.67 -4.14
N SER A 66 3.34 -6.94 -2.85
CA SER A 66 2.06 -7.44 -2.34
C SER A 66 0.98 -6.35 -2.26
N LEU A 67 1.36 -5.07 -2.34
CA LEU A 67 0.46 -3.93 -2.24
C LEU A 67 0.06 -3.40 -3.61
N PRO A 68 -1.15 -2.84 -3.74
CA PRO A 68 -1.55 -2.18 -4.97
C PRO A 68 -0.80 -0.84 -5.10
N VAL A 69 -0.38 -0.49 -6.31
CA VAL A 69 0.33 0.76 -6.66
C VAL A 69 -0.29 2.02 -6.04
N VAL A 70 -1.62 2.09 -6.04
CA VAL A 70 -2.41 3.19 -5.46
C VAL A 70 -2.13 3.41 -3.96
N ALA A 71 -1.74 2.37 -3.21
CA ALA A 71 -1.37 2.49 -1.80
C ALA A 71 -0.14 3.40 -1.58
N PHE A 72 0.73 3.52 -2.58
CA PHE A 72 1.98 4.29 -2.48
C PHE A 72 1.81 5.78 -2.80
N GLN A 73 0.69 6.20 -3.40
CA GLN A 73 0.54 7.57 -3.91
C GLN A 73 0.69 8.65 -2.85
N CYS A 74 0.28 8.38 -1.60
CA CYS A 74 0.38 9.31 -0.48
C CYS A 74 1.48 8.94 0.53
N LEU A 75 2.34 7.97 0.20
CA LEU A 75 3.33 7.44 1.13
C LEU A 75 4.39 8.50 1.41
N ALA A 76 4.45 8.98 2.65
CA ALA A 76 5.42 9.98 3.08
C ALA A 76 6.68 9.35 3.69
N GLN A 77 6.56 8.14 4.26
CA GLN A 77 7.69 7.45 4.89
C GLN A 77 7.70 5.99 4.49
N LEU A 78 8.85 5.54 3.99
CA LEU A 78 9.14 4.14 3.72
C LEU A 78 10.34 3.73 4.56
N LYS A 79 10.16 2.70 5.39
CA LYS A 79 11.23 2.05 6.13
C LYS A 79 11.30 0.58 5.75
N ILE A 80 12.44 0.19 5.22
CA ILE A 80 12.83 -1.20 5.01
C ILE A 80 13.94 -1.48 6.03
N SER A 81 13.91 -2.62 6.70
CA SER A 81 14.94 -2.98 7.69
C SER A 81 15.22 -4.47 7.59
N ASP A 82 16.45 -4.89 7.86
CA ASP A 82 16.82 -6.31 7.93
C ASP A 82 16.51 -7.14 6.64
N ASP A 83 16.36 -6.47 5.49
CA ASP A 83 16.11 -7.16 4.23
C ASP A 83 17.39 -7.83 3.72
N SER A 84 17.51 -9.11 4.03
CA SER A 84 18.61 -9.97 3.60
C SER A 84 18.37 -10.66 2.26
N LYS A 85 17.21 -10.45 1.62
CA LYS A 85 16.76 -11.22 0.45
C LYS A 85 16.73 -10.41 -0.84
N VAL A 86 16.56 -9.10 -0.77
CA VAL A 86 16.55 -8.25 -1.97
C VAL A 86 17.97 -8.01 -2.45
N GLU A 87 18.26 -8.51 -3.64
CA GLU A 87 19.56 -8.36 -4.29
C GLU A 87 19.65 -7.03 -5.06
N SER A 88 18.51 -6.50 -5.51
CA SER A 88 18.44 -5.24 -6.25
C SER A 88 17.15 -4.46 -5.99
N LEU A 89 17.27 -3.14 -5.83
CA LEU A 89 16.13 -2.22 -5.74
C LEU A 89 15.31 -2.15 -7.05
N SER A 90 15.83 -2.68 -8.16
CA SER A 90 15.09 -2.75 -9.42
C SER A 90 13.85 -3.65 -9.31
N GLU A 91 13.84 -4.63 -8.40
CA GLU A 91 12.68 -5.50 -8.14
C GLU A 91 11.45 -4.69 -7.68
N ILE A 92 11.70 -3.59 -6.97
CA ILE A 92 10.68 -2.78 -6.30
C ILE A 92 10.57 -1.38 -6.90
N GLU A 93 11.08 -1.19 -8.12
CA GLU A 93 11.15 0.10 -8.79
C GLU A 93 9.76 0.75 -8.94
N GLU A 94 8.73 -0.04 -9.22
CA GLU A 94 7.36 0.47 -9.40
C GLU A 94 6.82 1.10 -8.11
N ALA A 95 7.10 0.52 -6.94
CA ALA A 95 6.70 1.08 -5.66
C ALA A 95 7.38 2.43 -5.38
N PHE A 96 8.68 2.54 -5.68
CA PHE A 96 9.44 3.79 -5.55
C PHE A 96 8.94 4.87 -6.52
N ARG A 97 8.68 4.53 -7.78
CA ARG A 97 8.10 5.47 -8.75
C ARG A 97 6.75 5.99 -8.25
N SER A 98 5.94 5.11 -7.66
CA SER A 98 4.57 5.42 -7.21
C SER A 98 4.50 6.36 -6.01
N CYS A 99 5.53 6.39 -5.15
CA CYS A 99 5.63 7.33 -4.03
C CYS A 99 6.63 8.47 -4.27
N SER A 100 7.31 8.53 -5.42
CA SER A 100 8.40 9.48 -5.70
C SER A 100 8.06 10.97 -5.46
N SER A 101 6.79 11.36 -5.65
CA SER A 101 6.32 12.73 -5.47
C SER A 101 5.87 13.04 -4.04
N SER A 102 5.57 12.03 -3.22
CA SER A 102 5.03 12.17 -1.86
C SER A 102 5.99 11.73 -0.76
N LEU A 103 7.01 10.93 -1.09
CA LEU A 103 7.99 10.40 -0.16
C LEU A 103 8.86 11.52 0.41
N GLN A 104 8.91 11.61 1.73
CA GLN A 104 9.67 12.60 2.49
C GLN A 104 10.83 11.98 3.26
N SER A 105 10.67 10.71 3.66
CA SER A 105 11.69 9.95 4.39
C SER A 105 11.82 8.56 3.81
N LEU A 106 13.06 8.16 3.59
CA LEU A 106 13.43 6.82 3.14
C LEU A 106 14.53 6.28 4.04
N GLU A 107 14.28 5.12 4.64
CA GLU A 107 15.26 4.34 5.40
C GLU A 107 15.25 2.92 4.82
N ILE A 108 16.43 2.42 4.44
CA ILE A 108 16.64 1.07 3.86
C ILE A 108 17.85 0.46 4.56
#